data_AF-A0A7X7WNA1-F1
#
_entry.id   AF-A0A7X7WNA1-F1
#
_cell.length_a   1.000
_cell.length_b   1.000
_cell.length_c   1.000
_cell.angle_alpha   90.00
_cell.angle_beta   90.00
_cell.angle_gamma   90.00
#
_symmetry.space_group_name_H-M   'P 1'
#
loop_
_entity.id
_entity.type
_entity.pdbx_description
1 polymer ?
#
loop_
_entity_poly.entity_id
_entity_poly.type
_entity_poly.pdbx_seq_one_letter_code
_entity_poly.pdbx_strand_id
1 'polypeptide(L)'
;MKKNFFRLAILLLFLPYPVKAQESNVLVLFRGTSPDAKQVTTCIIPWLEHLGVPFRTIDADREKPSVSSATALVILGHSNIFKRQKHWKKFEKELMLNETGLMAFESPVHGNRGDSAAEVRFVQQHYITQQHTVPGTFAFTGKMKLPRKNSRQGEVLLEAGGVPVLQIDEKGASRRVWWSTADWMSTYVSGPLGGMDDLFWRSIVWAARKPFVMHCLPPLVTMRVDDVAGRGEIWHQTPLYWVGVSAKYGFKPWLGLFIYNLTPAAVNELRSYLLSGDATAAPHAFGRPNRSNQRADGYLKTGNADDYPFWYDTTAFRLRATWYDEFIYFDHHRGKPWSEEEAIAGLEAADQWWKKNQPLPMSKYLIAHFYEMAENNFPFISERWGIEYLALGHPVNLPYADSVPWLVCGPFRKHEPPGTCTSNPALRGNRPVYYADFVTINGCKLFNCFTEIRDDAGYEWAPDNNVEATVERAVRQLRRALDAKAPAVLFTHETDYIYRIRPENWEMIMAGIRKAINPWNVIPLTSDSALRIVRAYSTSSLDSYSFSGENLTLTLNVKGYADVATTAEVFTETEKGIASQLVMIRPHDGPLQIPVVLKGSRVFPEQNERLPLKK
;
A
#
# COMPACT_ATOMS: atom_id res chain seq x y z
N MET A 1 1.13 58.96 -16.51
CA MET A 1 2.61 58.96 -16.58
C MET A 1 3.21 59.14 -15.19
N LYS A 2 3.54 58.04 -14.50
CA LYS A 2 4.51 58.02 -13.40
C LYS A 2 5.27 56.69 -13.53
N LYS A 3 6.39 56.75 -14.23
CA LYS A 3 7.38 55.68 -14.40
C LYS A 3 8.54 55.97 -13.44
N ASN A 4 9.22 54.90 -13.04
CA ASN A 4 10.57 54.85 -12.46
C ASN A 4 10.67 54.96 -10.93
N PHE A 5 10.40 53.84 -10.27
CA PHE A 5 11.12 53.42 -9.06
C PHE A 5 11.09 51.90 -9.00
N PHE A 6 11.88 51.19 -9.82
CA PHE A 6 12.23 49.78 -9.62
C PHE A 6 13.29 49.35 -10.65
N ARG A 7 14.54 49.78 -10.44
CA ARG A 7 15.74 49.19 -11.05
C ARG A 7 16.96 49.55 -10.20
N LEU A 8 17.20 48.81 -9.12
CA LEU A 8 18.55 48.42 -8.65
C LEU A 8 18.43 47.52 -7.40
N ALA A 9 18.42 46.22 -7.62
CA ALA A 9 18.83 45.19 -6.65
C ALA A 9 19.01 43.87 -7.41
N ILE A 10 19.93 43.88 -8.37
CA ILE A 10 20.57 42.68 -8.86
C ILE A 10 21.98 42.68 -8.27
N LEU A 11 22.35 41.52 -7.77
CA LEU A 11 23.69 40.93 -7.59
C LEU A 11 24.07 40.63 -6.13
N LEU A 12 24.48 39.36 -5.95
CA LEU A 12 25.14 38.73 -4.79
C LEU A 12 24.24 37.97 -3.82
N LEU A 13 23.77 36.81 -4.27
CA LEU A 13 23.76 35.55 -3.52
C LEU A 13 23.89 34.39 -4.53
N PHE A 14 25.03 34.35 -5.24
CA PHE A 14 25.48 33.14 -5.94
C PHE A 14 26.41 32.39 -4.98
N LEU A 15 25.88 31.40 -4.29
CA LEU A 15 26.70 30.29 -3.79
C LEU A 15 26.99 29.37 -4.97
N PRO A 16 28.27 29.11 -5.33
CA PRO A 16 28.60 28.11 -6.33
C PRO A 16 28.52 26.74 -5.65
N TYR A 17 27.33 26.13 -5.62
CA TYR A 17 27.26 24.69 -5.45
C TYR A 17 27.53 24.04 -6.81
N PRO A 18 28.38 23.00 -6.90
CA PRO A 18 28.62 22.33 -8.15
C PRO A 18 27.37 21.52 -8.48
N VAL A 19 26.47 22.06 -9.30
CA VAL A 19 25.46 21.24 -9.98
C VAL A 19 26.19 20.49 -11.09
N LYS A 20 26.90 19.43 -10.73
CA LYS A 20 26.89 18.26 -11.62
C LYS A 20 25.44 17.85 -11.67
N ALA A 21 24.82 17.90 -12.85
CA ALA A 21 23.51 17.31 -13.07
C ALA A 21 23.55 15.90 -12.47
N GLN A 22 22.81 15.67 -11.40
CA GLN A 22 22.79 14.38 -10.73
C GLN A 22 22.26 13.39 -11.78
N GLU A 23 23.14 12.52 -12.28
CA GLU A 23 22.75 11.49 -13.23
C GLU A 23 21.73 10.59 -12.55
N SER A 24 20.53 10.50 -13.13
CA SER A 24 19.45 9.68 -12.59
C SER A 24 19.36 8.39 -13.38
N ASN A 25 19.18 7.27 -12.67
CA ASN A 25 19.01 5.96 -13.30
C ASN A 25 17.68 5.87 -14.07
N VAL A 26 16.66 6.65 -13.68
CA VAL A 26 15.37 6.74 -14.38
C VAL A 26 15.06 8.18 -14.77
N LEU A 27 14.61 8.39 -16.01
CA LEU A 27 14.11 9.67 -16.50
C LEU A 27 12.62 9.59 -16.82
N VAL A 28 11.82 10.53 -16.31
CA VAL A 28 10.40 10.67 -16.63
C VAL A 28 10.21 11.88 -17.53
N LEU A 29 9.85 11.64 -18.78
CA LEU A 29 9.72 12.65 -19.82
C LEU A 29 8.25 13.02 -20.03
N PHE A 30 7.99 14.32 -20.03
CA PHE A 30 6.68 14.88 -20.31
C PHE A 30 6.81 16.21 -21.03
N ARG A 31 5.70 16.79 -21.48
CA ARG A 31 5.67 18.17 -21.97
C ARG A 31 4.73 19.00 -21.12
N GLY A 32 5.25 19.96 -20.39
CA GLY A 32 4.48 20.79 -19.47
C GLY A 32 3.39 21.62 -20.16
N THR A 33 3.53 21.91 -21.46
CA THR A 33 2.48 22.58 -22.24
C THR A 33 1.38 21.63 -22.73
N SER A 34 1.53 20.31 -22.56
CA SER A 34 0.52 19.32 -22.92
C SER A 34 -0.56 19.24 -21.83
N PRO A 35 -1.87 19.18 -22.16
CA PRO A 35 -2.91 18.88 -21.17
C PRO A 35 -2.70 17.52 -20.49
N ASP A 36 -2.00 16.60 -21.15
CA ASP A 36 -1.71 15.24 -20.66
C ASP A 36 -0.60 15.19 -19.61
N ALA A 37 0.10 16.30 -19.36
CA ALA A 37 1.13 16.38 -18.31
C ALA A 37 0.57 16.00 -16.93
N LYS A 38 -0.74 16.23 -16.70
CA LYS A 38 -1.40 15.89 -15.44
C LYS A 38 -1.31 14.39 -15.12
N GLN A 39 -1.44 13.50 -16.11
CA GLN A 39 -1.32 12.04 -15.95
C GLN A 39 0.03 11.66 -15.33
N VAL A 40 1.09 12.38 -15.66
CA VAL A 40 2.43 12.12 -15.10
C VAL A 40 2.44 12.39 -13.61
N THR A 41 1.89 13.54 -13.19
CA THR A 41 1.84 13.94 -11.79
C THR A 41 0.80 13.20 -10.96
N THR A 42 -0.29 12.71 -11.56
CA THR A 42 -1.39 12.09 -10.81
C THR A 42 -1.40 10.56 -10.86
N CYS A 43 -0.73 9.96 -11.84
CA CYS A 43 -0.74 8.51 -12.03
C CYS A 43 0.68 7.94 -11.97
N ILE A 44 1.62 8.43 -12.79
CA ILE A 44 2.94 7.78 -12.93
C ILE A 44 3.84 8.06 -11.71
N ILE A 45 4.00 9.33 -11.33
CA ILE A 45 4.89 9.73 -10.23
C ILE A 45 4.51 9.07 -8.89
N PRO A 46 3.24 9.05 -8.46
CA PRO A 46 2.89 8.44 -7.17
C PRO A 46 3.27 6.95 -7.08
N TRP A 47 3.19 6.20 -8.18
CA TRP A 47 3.65 4.80 -8.21
C TRP A 47 5.17 4.70 -8.17
N LEU A 48 5.92 5.58 -8.85
CA LEU A 48 7.38 5.56 -8.78
C LEU A 48 7.90 5.90 -7.38
N GLU A 49 7.27 6.85 -6.71
CA GLU A 49 7.56 7.21 -5.32
C GLU A 49 7.25 6.04 -4.37
N HIS A 50 6.06 5.43 -4.51
CA HIS A 50 5.68 4.23 -3.74
C HIS A 50 6.65 3.06 -3.94
N LEU A 51 7.17 2.89 -5.15
CA LEU A 51 8.13 1.83 -5.48
C LEU A 51 9.58 2.18 -5.11
N GLY A 52 9.84 3.36 -4.56
CA GLY A 52 11.17 3.82 -4.18
C GLY A 52 12.16 3.82 -5.34
N VAL A 53 11.68 4.18 -6.55
CA VAL A 53 12.53 4.29 -7.75
C VAL A 53 13.12 5.69 -7.80
N PRO A 54 14.46 5.87 -7.78
CA PRO A 54 15.06 7.18 -7.97
C PRO A 54 14.86 7.65 -9.41
N PHE A 55 14.16 8.78 -9.60
CA PHE A 55 13.89 9.35 -10.91
C PHE A 55 14.14 10.85 -10.97
N ARG A 56 14.37 11.34 -12.20
CA ARG A 56 14.37 12.77 -12.53
C ARG A 56 13.30 13.05 -13.57
N THR A 57 12.50 14.09 -13.37
CA THR A 57 11.53 14.55 -14.36
C THR A 57 12.19 15.53 -15.34
N ILE A 58 11.83 15.43 -16.62
CA ILE A 58 12.30 16.33 -17.67
C ILE A 58 11.08 16.83 -18.45
N ASP A 59 10.85 18.14 -18.37
CA ASP A 59 9.89 18.84 -19.22
C ASP A 59 10.55 19.14 -20.58
N ALA A 60 10.15 18.40 -21.61
CA ALA A 60 10.70 18.51 -22.96
C ALA A 60 10.39 19.85 -23.65
N ASP A 61 9.53 20.70 -23.08
CA ASP A 61 9.34 22.08 -23.51
C ASP A 61 10.44 23.03 -22.98
N ARG A 62 11.15 22.64 -21.90
CA ARG A 62 12.16 23.46 -21.21
C ARG A 62 13.57 22.93 -21.37
N GLU A 63 13.72 21.62 -21.40
CA GLU A 63 15.00 20.93 -21.45
C GLU A 63 14.98 19.90 -22.58
N LYS A 64 16.07 19.80 -23.33
CA LYS A 64 16.20 18.78 -24.37
C LYS A 64 16.47 17.42 -23.72
N PRO A 65 15.63 16.40 -23.97
CA PRO A 65 15.88 15.05 -23.47
C PRO A 65 17.19 14.47 -24.01
N SER A 66 17.96 13.83 -23.13
CA SER A 66 19.14 13.04 -23.47
C SER A 66 19.31 11.92 -22.44
N VAL A 67 19.95 10.83 -22.85
CA VAL A 67 20.29 9.70 -21.96
C VAL A 67 21.80 9.55 -21.86
N SER A 68 22.28 9.14 -20.69
CA SER A 68 23.70 8.81 -20.47
C SER A 68 23.86 7.32 -20.20
N SER A 69 25.12 6.88 -20.07
CA SER A 69 25.42 5.51 -19.69
C SER A 69 24.91 5.17 -18.29
N ALA A 70 24.55 6.13 -17.44
CA ALA A 70 23.92 5.88 -16.14
C ALA A 70 22.40 5.62 -16.22
N THR A 71 21.74 6.02 -17.32
CA THR A 71 20.28 5.91 -17.47
C THR A 71 19.87 4.47 -17.80
N ALA A 72 19.24 3.80 -16.84
CA ALA A 72 18.72 2.44 -16.99
C ALA A 72 17.35 2.40 -17.66
N LEU A 73 16.49 3.39 -17.43
CA LEU A 73 15.13 3.45 -17.95
C LEU A 73 14.70 4.88 -18.30
N VAL A 74 13.95 5.00 -19.38
CA VAL A 74 13.18 6.20 -19.72
C VAL A 74 11.69 5.89 -19.71
N ILE A 75 10.90 6.75 -19.06
CA ILE A 75 9.44 6.69 -19.04
C ILE A 75 8.88 7.88 -19.83
N LEU A 76 8.16 7.63 -20.93
CA LEU A 76 7.39 8.65 -21.63
C LEU A 76 6.00 8.74 -21.03
N GLY A 77 5.67 9.88 -20.44
CA GLY A 77 4.43 10.02 -19.66
C GLY A 77 3.15 10.08 -20.48
N HIS A 78 3.24 10.43 -21.76
CA HIS A 78 2.11 10.53 -22.69
C HIS A 78 2.60 10.54 -24.15
N SER A 79 1.69 10.52 -25.13
CA SER A 79 2.05 10.66 -26.55
C SER A 79 2.57 12.07 -26.88
N ASN A 80 3.20 12.24 -28.04
CA ASN A 80 3.62 13.56 -28.57
C ASN A 80 4.69 14.32 -27.76
N ILE A 81 5.50 13.63 -26.95
CA ILE A 81 6.71 14.19 -26.30
C ILE A 81 7.66 14.79 -27.34
N PHE A 82 7.82 14.14 -28.49
CA PHE A 82 8.69 14.64 -29.56
C PHE A 82 7.84 15.25 -30.68
N LYS A 83 7.87 16.58 -30.83
CA LYS A 83 7.13 17.32 -31.88
C LYS A 83 7.44 16.88 -33.32
N ARG A 84 8.64 16.31 -33.54
CA ARG A 84 9.12 15.93 -34.86
C ARG A 84 9.69 14.52 -34.81
N GLN A 85 9.32 13.68 -35.77
CA GLN A 85 9.78 12.29 -35.88
C GLN A 85 11.31 12.18 -35.90
N LYS A 86 12.02 13.15 -36.52
CA LYS A 86 13.49 13.19 -36.51
C LYS A 86 14.10 13.31 -35.11
N HIS A 87 13.44 14.00 -34.17
CA HIS A 87 13.92 14.13 -32.80
C HIS A 87 13.71 12.82 -32.03
N TRP A 88 12.55 12.18 -32.23
CA TRP A 88 12.31 10.82 -31.72
C TRP A 88 13.36 9.84 -32.25
N LYS A 89 13.62 9.83 -33.55
CA LYS A 89 14.62 8.92 -34.15
C LYS A 89 16.03 9.15 -33.64
N LYS A 90 16.39 10.39 -33.33
CA LYS A 90 17.67 10.69 -32.67
C LYS A 90 17.69 10.14 -31.24
N PHE A 91 16.65 10.42 -30.45
CA PHE A 91 16.54 9.93 -29.08
C PHE A 91 16.48 8.40 -28.99
N GLU A 92 15.74 7.75 -29.89
CA GLU A 92 15.67 6.29 -30.02
C GLU A 92 17.05 5.67 -30.29
N LYS A 93 17.92 6.36 -31.05
CA LYS A 93 19.33 5.93 -31.23
C LYS A 93 20.15 6.06 -29.95
N GLU A 94 19.92 7.11 -29.16
CA GLU A 94 20.60 7.30 -27.88
C GLU A 94 20.19 6.20 -26.87
N LEU A 95 18.91 5.80 -26.86
CA LEU A 95 18.43 4.66 -26.06
C LEU A 95 19.16 3.36 -26.42
N MET A 96 19.24 3.05 -27.73
CA MET A 96 19.93 1.83 -28.20
C MET A 96 21.43 1.84 -27.90
N LEU A 97 22.08 3.01 -28.04
CA LEU A 97 23.53 3.15 -27.80
C LEU A 97 23.90 2.93 -26.33
N ASN A 98 23.02 3.31 -25.41
CA ASN A 98 23.24 3.20 -23.97
C ASN A 98 22.54 1.98 -23.34
N GLU A 99 21.93 1.12 -24.16
CA GLU A 99 21.14 -0.04 -23.73
C GLU A 99 20.03 0.36 -22.73
N THR A 100 19.50 1.57 -22.87
CA THR A 100 18.50 2.13 -21.98
C THR A 100 17.12 1.56 -22.33
N GLY A 101 16.42 1.08 -21.32
CA GLY A 101 15.03 0.62 -21.43
C GLY A 101 14.06 1.74 -21.76
N LEU A 102 12.91 1.40 -22.32
CA LEU A 102 11.82 2.34 -22.55
C LEU A 102 10.50 1.81 -21.97
N MET A 103 9.80 2.67 -21.25
CA MET A 103 8.39 2.50 -20.96
C MET A 103 7.64 3.72 -21.46
N ALA A 104 6.48 3.55 -22.06
CA ALA A 104 5.75 4.69 -22.62
C ALA A 104 4.24 4.50 -22.50
N PHE A 105 3.58 5.60 -22.18
CA PHE A 105 2.14 5.73 -22.10
C PHE A 105 1.62 6.54 -23.27
N GLU A 106 0.48 6.13 -23.82
CA GLU A 106 -0.25 6.98 -24.75
C GLU A 106 -1.06 8.06 -24.02
N SER A 107 -1.34 9.15 -24.73
CA SER A 107 -2.20 10.23 -24.24
C SER A 107 -3.64 9.73 -23.99
N PRO A 108 -4.34 10.22 -22.95
CA PRO A 108 -5.73 9.91 -22.72
C PRO A 108 -6.62 10.25 -23.93
N VAL A 109 -7.65 9.44 -24.16
CA VAL A 109 -8.69 9.80 -25.14
C VAL A 109 -9.60 10.87 -24.54
N HIS A 110 -9.62 12.05 -25.14
CA HIS A 110 -10.48 13.16 -24.72
C HIS A 110 -11.89 13.06 -25.35
N GLY A 111 -12.94 13.32 -24.55
CA GLY A 111 -14.36 13.35 -24.95
C GLY A 111 -15.16 12.05 -24.70
N ASN A 112 -16.48 12.10 -24.89
CA ASN A 112 -17.41 10.96 -24.68
C ASN A 112 -17.42 9.91 -25.80
N ARG A 113 -16.48 9.99 -26.77
CA ARG A 113 -16.50 9.19 -28.01
C ARG A 113 -15.31 8.22 -28.13
N GLY A 114 -14.80 7.71 -27.00
CA GLY A 114 -13.80 6.64 -26.98
C GLY A 114 -14.44 5.30 -26.66
N ASP A 115 -13.95 4.23 -27.27
CA ASP A 115 -14.28 2.87 -26.82
C ASP A 115 -13.81 2.70 -25.37
N SER A 116 -14.52 1.88 -24.60
CA SER A 116 -14.17 1.63 -23.20
C SER A 116 -14.41 0.17 -22.86
N ALA A 117 -13.63 -0.36 -21.92
CA ALA A 117 -13.76 -1.73 -21.45
C ALA A 117 -13.85 -1.78 -19.93
N ALA A 118 -14.67 -2.71 -19.43
CA ALA A 118 -14.82 -2.99 -18.01
C ALA A 118 -13.91 -4.14 -17.55
N GLU A 119 -13.09 -4.71 -18.45
CA GLU A 119 -12.17 -5.79 -18.15
C GLU A 119 -10.98 -5.77 -19.11
N VAL A 120 -9.91 -6.44 -18.69
CA VAL A 120 -8.76 -6.82 -19.54
C VAL A 120 -8.66 -8.33 -19.63
N ARG A 121 -8.09 -8.81 -20.74
CA ARG A 121 -7.72 -10.20 -20.97
C ARG A 121 -6.21 -10.32 -21.01
N PHE A 122 -5.65 -11.23 -20.20
CA PHE A 122 -4.26 -11.66 -20.30
C PHE A 122 -4.16 -12.69 -21.42
N VAL A 123 -3.33 -12.41 -22.41
CA VAL A 123 -3.26 -13.24 -23.63
C VAL A 123 -1.94 -13.99 -23.78
N GLN A 124 -0.90 -13.60 -23.02
CA GLN A 124 0.43 -14.16 -23.19
C GLN A 124 1.19 -14.26 -21.86
N GLN A 125 1.83 -15.41 -21.65
CA GLN A 125 2.66 -15.67 -20.47
C GLN A 125 4.01 -14.98 -20.64
N HIS A 126 4.34 -14.09 -19.71
CA HIS A 126 5.57 -13.29 -19.74
C HIS A 126 5.99 -12.90 -18.31
N TYR A 127 7.22 -12.44 -18.10
CA TYR A 127 7.69 -11.93 -16.80
C TYR A 127 6.75 -10.87 -16.19
N ILE A 128 6.17 -10.03 -17.05
CA ILE A 128 5.24 -8.97 -16.65
C ILE A 128 3.90 -9.54 -16.19
N THR A 129 3.40 -10.59 -16.83
CA THR A 129 2.10 -11.21 -16.54
C THR A 129 2.20 -12.42 -15.62
N GLN A 130 3.39 -12.69 -15.05
CA GLN A 130 3.66 -13.99 -14.40
C GLN A 130 2.80 -14.31 -13.18
N GLN A 131 2.18 -13.31 -12.54
CA GLN A 131 1.28 -13.51 -11.41
C GLN A 131 -0.17 -13.74 -11.84
N HIS A 132 -0.48 -13.58 -13.13
CA HIS A 132 -1.83 -13.67 -13.66
C HIS A 132 -2.02 -14.98 -14.43
N THR A 133 -3.24 -15.50 -14.40
CA THR A 133 -3.60 -16.67 -15.19
C THR A 133 -3.64 -16.29 -16.67
N VAL A 134 -2.98 -17.08 -17.52
CA VAL A 134 -2.96 -16.90 -18.97
C VAL A 134 -3.44 -18.18 -19.68
N PRO A 135 -4.48 -18.12 -20.53
CA PRO A 135 -5.36 -16.98 -20.72
C PRO A 135 -6.22 -16.72 -19.47
N GLY A 136 -6.55 -15.47 -19.20
CA GLY A 136 -7.39 -15.08 -18.06
C GLY A 136 -7.98 -13.69 -18.23
N THR A 137 -8.94 -13.32 -17.40
CA THR A 137 -9.54 -11.98 -17.40
C THR A 137 -9.46 -11.33 -16.03
N PHE A 138 -9.45 -10.00 -16.03
CA PHE A 138 -9.53 -9.18 -14.83
C PHE A 138 -10.57 -8.08 -15.03
N ALA A 139 -11.57 -8.04 -14.16
CA ALA A 139 -12.65 -7.07 -14.20
C ALA A 139 -12.26 -5.81 -13.41
N PHE A 140 -12.60 -4.66 -13.97
CA PHE A 140 -12.43 -3.35 -13.35
C PHE A 140 -13.66 -2.94 -12.55
N THR A 141 -13.44 -2.06 -11.57
CA THR A 141 -14.52 -1.44 -10.80
C THR A 141 -15.25 -0.32 -11.58
N GLY A 142 -14.71 0.08 -12.73
CA GLY A 142 -15.30 1.02 -13.67
C GLY A 142 -14.80 0.76 -15.09
N LYS A 143 -15.00 1.73 -16.00
CA LYS A 143 -14.64 1.53 -17.41
C LYS A 143 -13.34 2.23 -17.76
N MET A 144 -12.36 1.46 -18.23
CA MET A 144 -11.10 1.95 -18.76
C MET A 144 -11.31 2.49 -20.18
N LYS A 145 -10.86 3.72 -20.45
CA LYS A 145 -10.88 4.30 -21.80
C LYS A 145 -9.79 3.66 -22.67
N LEU A 146 -10.17 3.31 -23.90
CA LEU A 146 -9.32 2.65 -24.88
C LEU A 146 -8.95 3.62 -26.02
N PRO A 147 -7.72 3.55 -26.55
CA PRO A 147 -7.37 4.28 -27.76
C PRO A 147 -8.11 3.71 -28.98
N ARG A 148 -8.45 4.59 -29.94
CA ARG A 148 -9.21 4.21 -31.16
C ARG A 148 -8.45 3.30 -32.13
N LYS A 149 -7.12 3.38 -32.15
CA LYS A 149 -6.24 2.53 -32.94
C LYS A 149 -4.92 2.41 -32.21
N ASN A 150 -4.44 1.19 -32.04
CA ASN A 150 -3.07 0.93 -31.63
C ASN A 150 -2.37 0.20 -32.81
N SER A 151 -1.53 0.93 -33.55
CA SER A 151 -0.86 0.40 -34.77
C SER A 151 0.55 -0.12 -34.49
N ARG A 152 0.89 -0.36 -33.22
CA ARG A 152 2.22 -0.81 -32.81
C ARG A 152 2.36 -2.31 -33.05
N GLN A 153 3.45 -2.68 -33.71
CA GLN A 153 3.85 -4.07 -33.91
C GLN A 153 4.76 -4.47 -32.75
N GLY A 154 4.17 -5.14 -31.76
CA GLY A 154 4.84 -5.73 -30.61
C GLY A 154 4.02 -6.90 -30.08
N GLU A 155 4.63 -7.75 -29.27
CA GLU A 155 3.96 -8.86 -28.60
C GLU A 155 2.93 -8.30 -27.62
N VAL A 156 1.69 -8.78 -27.72
CA VAL A 156 0.58 -8.31 -26.90
C VAL A 156 0.53 -9.15 -25.64
N LEU A 157 0.53 -8.49 -24.47
CA LEU A 157 0.40 -9.16 -23.17
C LEU A 157 -1.02 -9.04 -22.61
N LEU A 158 -1.63 -7.87 -22.77
CA LEU A 158 -2.99 -7.58 -22.35
C LEU A 158 -3.80 -6.97 -23.50
N GLU A 159 -5.06 -7.36 -23.58
CA GLU A 159 -6.06 -6.79 -24.49
C GLU A 159 -7.31 -6.35 -23.74
N ALA A 160 -8.02 -5.35 -24.27
CA ALA A 160 -9.34 -4.96 -23.79
C ALA A 160 -10.18 -4.46 -24.97
N GLY A 161 -11.45 -4.87 -25.06
CA GLY A 161 -12.33 -4.45 -26.16
C GLY A 161 -11.76 -4.74 -27.57
N GLY A 162 -10.94 -5.78 -27.71
CA GLY A 162 -10.27 -6.14 -28.97
C GLY A 162 -9.08 -5.26 -29.35
N VAL A 163 -8.59 -4.38 -28.47
CA VAL A 163 -7.37 -3.59 -28.69
C VAL A 163 -6.25 -3.97 -27.71
N PRO A 164 -4.99 -3.98 -28.15
CA PRO A 164 -3.84 -4.14 -27.25
C PRO A 164 -3.72 -3.01 -26.24
N VAL A 165 -3.64 -3.37 -24.95
CA VAL A 165 -3.47 -2.45 -23.81
C VAL A 165 -2.02 -2.40 -23.33
N LEU A 166 -1.38 -3.57 -23.25
CA LEU A 166 0.03 -3.70 -22.87
C LEU A 166 0.75 -4.51 -23.93
N GLN A 167 1.78 -3.91 -24.52
CA GLN A 167 2.63 -4.55 -25.51
C GLN A 167 4.09 -4.41 -25.14
N ILE A 168 4.88 -5.38 -25.59
CA ILE A 168 6.33 -5.36 -25.47
C ILE A 168 6.99 -5.55 -26.83
N ASP A 169 8.19 -5.02 -26.97
CA ASP A 169 9.08 -5.36 -28.07
C ASP A 169 10.54 -5.11 -27.67
N GLU A 170 11.45 -5.55 -28.53
CA GLU A 170 12.88 -5.27 -28.40
C GLU A 170 13.41 -4.59 -29.66
N LYS A 171 14.35 -3.65 -29.48
CA LYS A 171 15.04 -3.00 -30.59
C LYS A 171 16.52 -2.82 -30.28
N GLY A 172 17.36 -3.64 -30.90
CA GLY A 172 18.75 -3.77 -30.47
C GLY A 172 18.77 -4.28 -29.02
N ALA A 173 19.58 -3.66 -28.16
CA ALA A 173 19.64 -3.99 -26.73
C ALA A 173 18.56 -3.29 -25.87
N SER A 174 17.68 -2.47 -26.47
CA SER A 174 16.65 -1.73 -25.73
C SER A 174 15.36 -2.54 -25.66
N ARG A 175 14.94 -2.92 -24.45
CA ARG A 175 13.63 -3.52 -24.14
C ARG A 175 12.59 -2.43 -23.94
N ARG A 176 11.42 -2.59 -24.56
CA ARG A 176 10.41 -1.52 -24.64
C ARG A 176 9.03 -2.01 -24.26
N VAL A 177 8.37 -1.26 -23.37
CA VAL A 177 7.01 -1.51 -22.91
C VAL A 177 6.10 -0.36 -23.32
N TRP A 178 4.94 -0.72 -23.89
CA TRP A 178 3.95 0.22 -24.39
C TRP A 178 2.62 0.01 -23.67
N TRP A 179 2.23 1.01 -22.88
CA TRP A 179 0.91 1.13 -22.29
C TRP A 179 0.05 2.01 -23.18
N SER A 180 -1.06 1.47 -23.65
CA SER A 180 -2.01 2.19 -24.49
C SER A 180 -2.82 3.24 -23.70
N THR A 181 -2.76 3.19 -22.36
CA THR A 181 -3.47 4.09 -21.44
C THR A 181 -2.93 3.93 -20.01
N ALA A 182 -3.02 4.99 -19.20
CA ALA A 182 -2.82 4.93 -17.75
C ALA A 182 -4.15 5.05 -16.96
N ASP A 183 -5.29 5.02 -17.65
CA ASP A 183 -6.61 5.29 -17.06
C ASP A 183 -6.97 4.26 -15.97
N TRP A 184 -6.42 3.04 -16.03
CA TRP A 184 -6.57 2.02 -14.99
C TRP A 184 -6.03 2.45 -13.62
N MET A 185 -5.03 3.34 -13.58
CA MET A 185 -4.43 3.86 -12.34
C MET A 185 -5.37 4.78 -11.57
N SER A 186 -6.49 5.20 -12.17
CA SER A 186 -7.52 5.99 -11.51
C SER A 186 -8.45 5.09 -10.70
N THR A 187 -8.84 5.54 -9.50
CA THR A 187 -9.89 4.89 -8.70
C THR A 187 -11.29 4.97 -9.30
N TYR A 188 -11.47 5.66 -10.43
CA TYR A 188 -12.68 5.48 -11.24
C TYR A 188 -12.69 4.18 -12.04
N VAL A 189 -11.53 3.53 -12.23
CA VAL A 189 -11.37 2.31 -13.04
C VAL A 189 -10.91 1.15 -12.17
N SER A 190 -9.70 1.23 -11.61
CA SER A 190 -9.12 0.20 -10.75
C SER A 190 -8.38 0.85 -9.58
N GLY A 191 -7.36 1.66 -9.88
CA GLY A 191 -6.62 2.43 -8.88
C GLY A 191 -5.51 1.62 -8.20
N PRO A 192 -4.90 2.20 -7.14
CA PRO A 192 -3.85 1.53 -6.37
C PRO A 192 -4.41 0.31 -5.64
N LEU A 193 -3.61 -0.75 -5.58
CA LEU A 193 -4.03 -2.06 -5.07
C LEU A 193 -5.23 -2.62 -5.84
N GLY A 194 -5.46 -2.10 -7.05
CA GLY A 194 -6.56 -2.41 -7.94
C GLY A 194 -6.43 -3.78 -8.60
N GLY A 195 -5.27 -4.44 -8.51
CA GLY A 195 -4.98 -5.72 -9.15
C GLY A 195 -4.13 -5.63 -10.43
N MET A 196 -3.64 -4.42 -10.76
CA MET A 196 -2.75 -4.18 -11.92
C MET A 196 -1.37 -3.63 -11.52
N ASP A 197 -1.13 -3.40 -10.24
CA ASP A 197 0.08 -2.76 -9.72
C ASP A 197 1.36 -3.54 -10.07
N ASP A 198 1.29 -4.88 -10.10
CA ASP A 198 2.42 -5.72 -10.48
C ASP A 198 2.83 -5.56 -11.93
N LEU A 199 1.86 -5.40 -12.82
CA LEU A 199 2.11 -5.15 -14.24
C LEU A 199 2.93 -3.88 -14.43
N PHE A 200 2.68 -2.83 -13.62
CA PHE A 200 3.42 -1.58 -13.70
C PHE A 200 4.87 -1.74 -13.24
N TRP A 201 5.12 -2.22 -12.02
CA TRP A 201 6.51 -2.35 -11.56
C TRP A 201 7.28 -3.42 -12.33
N ARG A 202 6.62 -4.49 -12.78
CA ARG A 202 7.26 -5.49 -13.65
C ARG A 202 7.56 -4.94 -15.04
N SER A 203 6.76 -4.00 -15.56
CA SER A 203 7.10 -3.28 -16.79
C SER A 203 8.39 -2.48 -16.63
N ILE A 204 8.53 -1.76 -15.51
CA ILE A 204 9.75 -1.02 -15.16
C ILE A 204 10.93 -1.98 -15.07
N VAL A 205 10.80 -3.05 -14.29
CA VAL A 205 11.87 -4.02 -14.07
C VAL A 205 12.23 -4.74 -15.37
N TRP A 206 11.28 -5.13 -16.20
CA TRP A 206 11.61 -5.83 -17.44
C TRP A 206 12.30 -4.92 -18.46
N ALA A 207 11.82 -3.68 -18.61
CA ALA A 207 12.36 -2.73 -19.57
C ALA A 207 13.75 -2.20 -19.16
N ALA A 208 13.95 -1.89 -17.88
CA ALA A 208 15.15 -1.23 -17.41
C ALA A 208 16.41 -2.05 -17.67
N ARG A 209 17.53 -1.38 -17.99
CA ARG A 209 18.85 -2.02 -18.01
C ARG A 209 19.19 -2.57 -16.61
N LYS A 210 19.87 -3.71 -16.56
CA LYS A 210 20.27 -4.36 -15.30
C LYS A 210 21.74 -4.05 -14.96
N PRO A 211 22.11 -4.02 -13.66
CA PRO A 211 21.24 -4.17 -12.50
C PRO A 211 20.28 -2.99 -12.31
N PHE A 212 19.09 -3.25 -11.79
CA PHE A 212 18.08 -2.23 -11.48
C PHE A 212 17.67 -2.35 -10.01
N VAL A 213 17.38 -1.24 -9.35
CA VAL A 213 17.11 -1.22 -7.90
C VAL A 213 15.81 -0.51 -7.61
N MET A 214 15.01 -1.09 -6.71
CA MET A 214 13.82 -0.48 -6.11
C MET A 214 13.97 -0.47 -4.59
N HIS A 215 13.62 0.65 -3.95
CA HIS A 215 13.53 0.74 -2.48
C HIS A 215 12.07 0.62 -2.04
N CYS A 216 11.45 -0.52 -2.35
CA CYS A 216 10.07 -0.82 -2.04
C CYS A 216 9.94 -1.81 -0.88
N LEU A 217 8.73 -1.92 -0.32
CA LEU A 217 8.47 -2.82 0.80
C LEU A 217 8.71 -4.29 0.42
N PRO A 218 9.32 -5.09 1.32
CA PRO A 218 9.32 -6.54 1.19
C PRO A 218 7.89 -7.07 1.40
N PRO A 219 7.62 -8.36 1.10
CA PRO A 219 6.28 -8.95 1.20
C PRO A 219 5.84 -9.14 2.67
N LEU A 220 5.50 -8.05 3.35
CA LEU A 220 5.04 -8.06 4.75
C LEU A 220 3.60 -8.57 4.83
N VAL A 221 3.32 -9.42 5.82
CA VAL A 221 1.95 -9.86 6.14
C VAL A 221 1.66 -9.69 7.63
N THR A 222 0.46 -9.18 7.93
CA THR A 222 -0.08 -9.02 9.28
C THR A 222 -1.58 -9.35 9.31
N MET A 223 -2.17 -9.34 10.50
CA MET A 223 -3.60 -9.50 10.72
C MET A 223 -4.12 -8.35 11.59
N ARG A 224 -5.35 -7.92 11.33
CA ARG A 224 -6.09 -6.94 12.13
C ARG A 224 -7.46 -7.54 12.43
N VAL A 225 -7.82 -7.56 13.71
CA VAL A 225 -9.14 -7.97 14.15
C VAL A 225 -9.73 -6.88 15.02
N ASP A 226 -10.83 -6.29 14.56
CA ASP A 226 -11.58 -5.28 15.27
C ASP A 226 -12.67 -5.94 16.14
N ASP A 227 -13.23 -5.15 17.05
CA ASP A 227 -14.30 -5.52 17.97
C ASP A 227 -14.03 -6.79 18.80
N VAL A 228 -12.80 -6.94 19.29
CA VAL A 228 -12.40 -8.14 20.05
C VAL A 228 -13.07 -8.13 21.43
N ALA A 229 -13.92 -9.14 21.63
CA ALA A 229 -14.75 -9.37 22.81
C ALA A 229 -14.46 -10.70 23.52
N GLY A 230 -13.61 -11.58 22.97
CA GLY A 230 -13.17 -12.83 23.58
C GLY A 230 -14.30 -13.83 23.75
N ARG A 231 -14.77 -14.41 22.64
CA ARG A 231 -16.03 -15.18 22.55
C ARG A 231 -15.84 -16.69 22.34
N GLY A 232 -14.63 -17.20 22.53
CA GLY A 232 -14.28 -18.60 22.28
C GLY A 232 -15.04 -19.63 23.11
N GLU A 233 -15.60 -19.24 24.26
CA GLU A 233 -16.38 -20.11 25.15
C GLU A 233 -17.64 -20.68 24.49
N ILE A 234 -18.17 -19.99 23.46
CA ILE A 234 -19.29 -20.47 22.63
C ILE A 234 -18.96 -21.85 22.01
N TRP A 235 -17.68 -22.11 21.74
CA TRP A 235 -17.19 -23.36 21.17
C TRP A 235 -16.48 -24.26 22.18
N HIS A 236 -16.69 -24.03 23.48
CA HIS A 236 -15.96 -24.70 24.56
C HIS A 236 -14.43 -24.56 24.44
N GLN A 237 -13.97 -23.45 23.88
CA GLN A 237 -12.55 -23.09 23.79
C GLN A 237 -12.20 -22.00 24.80
N THR A 238 -10.91 -21.67 24.92
CA THR A 238 -10.47 -20.46 25.63
C THR A 238 -10.99 -19.20 24.91
N PRO A 239 -11.26 -18.09 25.64
CA PRO A 239 -11.88 -16.90 25.06
C PRO A 239 -11.24 -16.39 23.76
N LEU A 240 -9.92 -16.48 23.64
CA LEU A 240 -9.14 -15.99 22.49
C LEU A 240 -8.37 -17.13 21.77
N TYR A 241 -8.88 -18.36 21.79
CA TYR A 241 -8.22 -19.52 21.15
C TYR A 241 -7.79 -19.26 19.69
N TRP A 242 -8.61 -18.49 18.97
CA TRP A 242 -8.41 -18.18 17.56
C TRP A 242 -7.14 -17.34 17.35
N VAL A 243 -6.71 -16.55 18.33
CA VAL A 243 -5.46 -15.77 18.30
C VAL A 243 -4.26 -16.71 18.25
N GLY A 244 -4.25 -17.74 19.10
CA GLY A 244 -3.19 -18.75 19.13
C GLY A 244 -3.11 -19.52 17.81
N VAL A 245 -4.26 -19.88 17.23
CA VAL A 245 -4.34 -20.52 15.92
C VAL A 245 -3.79 -19.61 14.81
N SER A 246 -4.20 -18.34 14.77
CA SER A 246 -3.68 -17.38 13.78
C SER A 246 -2.16 -17.23 13.89
N ALA A 247 -1.65 -17.03 15.12
CA ALA A 247 -0.22 -16.85 15.38
C ALA A 247 0.61 -18.07 14.96
N LYS A 248 0.09 -19.30 15.19
CA LYS A 248 0.71 -20.55 14.74
C LYS A 248 1.00 -20.57 13.23
N TYR A 249 0.14 -19.95 12.41
CA TYR A 249 0.31 -19.86 10.96
C TYR A 249 0.99 -18.56 10.49
N GLY A 250 1.51 -17.76 11.42
CA GLY A 250 2.24 -16.52 11.15
C GLY A 250 1.34 -15.28 10.99
N PHE A 251 0.06 -15.37 11.32
CA PHE A 251 -0.84 -14.22 11.36
C PHE A 251 -0.91 -13.71 12.80
N LYS A 252 -0.08 -12.73 13.14
CA LYS A 252 0.00 -12.14 14.48
C LYS A 252 -0.91 -10.91 14.58
N PRO A 253 -2.11 -11.02 15.17
CA PRO A 253 -3.11 -9.97 15.05
C PRO A 253 -2.78 -8.73 15.88
N TRP A 254 -3.10 -7.57 15.33
CA TRP A 254 -3.50 -6.43 16.15
C TRP A 254 -4.96 -6.60 16.56
N LEU A 255 -5.24 -6.40 17.84
CA LEU A 255 -6.54 -6.62 18.47
C LEU A 255 -7.16 -5.27 18.86
N GLY A 256 -8.23 -4.89 18.17
CA GLY A 256 -9.07 -3.75 18.52
C GLY A 256 -10.02 -4.13 19.64
N LEU A 257 -9.66 -3.81 20.88
CA LEU A 257 -10.38 -4.35 22.03
C LEU A 257 -11.68 -3.59 22.30
N PHE A 258 -12.74 -4.36 22.53
CA PHE A 258 -13.92 -3.92 23.28
C PHE A 258 -13.65 -4.19 24.77
N ILE A 259 -12.98 -3.26 25.44
CA ILE A 259 -12.30 -3.52 26.72
C ILE A 259 -13.25 -3.98 27.84
N TYR A 260 -14.50 -3.51 27.87
CA TYR A 260 -15.48 -3.96 28.86
C TYR A 260 -16.23 -5.22 28.44
N ASN A 261 -16.01 -5.77 27.24
CA ASN A 261 -16.53 -7.09 26.87
C ASN A 261 -15.61 -8.26 27.24
N LEU A 262 -14.35 -8.00 27.56
CA LEU A 262 -13.37 -9.03 27.91
C LEU A 262 -13.54 -9.53 29.35
N THR A 263 -13.91 -10.79 29.50
CA THR A 263 -13.94 -11.46 30.82
C THR A 263 -12.55 -11.48 31.48
N PRO A 264 -12.45 -11.66 32.81
CA PRO A 264 -11.15 -11.81 33.48
C PRO A 264 -10.27 -12.93 32.90
N ALA A 265 -10.89 -14.04 32.44
CA ALA A 265 -10.18 -15.12 31.75
C ALA A 265 -9.63 -14.65 30.39
N ALA A 266 -10.42 -13.91 29.60
CA ALA A 266 -9.99 -13.34 28.33
C ALA A 266 -8.82 -12.35 28.51
N VAL A 267 -8.86 -11.51 29.56
CA VAL A 267 -7.76 -10.58 29.88
C VAL A 267 -6.48 -11.33 30.25
N ASN A 268 -6.57 -12.43 30.99
CA ASN A 268 -5.40 -13.25 31.33
C ASN A 268 -4.79 -13.92 30.10
N GLU A 269 -5.63 -14.42 29.19
CA GLU A 269 -5.19 -15.00 27.93
C GLU A 269 -4.57 -13.94 27.00
N LEU A 270 -5.24 -12.79 26.84
CA LEU A 270 -4.74 -11.62 26.11
C LEU A 270 -3.34 -11.23 26.59
N ARG A 271 -3.15 -11.09 27.91
CA ARG A 271 -1.85 -10.76 28.51
C ARG A 271 -0.75 -11.71 28.05
N SER A 272 -1.04 -13.00 27.96
CA SER A 272 -0.08 -14.01 27.54
C SER A 272 0.38 -13.77 26.10
N TYR A 273 -0.57 -13.52 25.17
CA TYR A 273 -0.24 -13.23 23.76
C TYR A 273 0.50 -11.90 23.56
N LEU A 274 0.16 -10.87 24.34
CA LEU A 274 0.84 -9.58 24.26
C LEU A 274 2.29 -9.67 24.78
N LEU A 275 2.52 -10.42 25.86
CA LEU A 275 3.87 -10.61 26.42
C LEU A 275 4.74 -11.54 25.57
N SER A 276 4.15 -12.51 24.86
CA SER A 276 4.89 -13.39 23.93
C SER A 276 5.18 -12.73 22.57
N GLY A 277 4.53 -11.62 22.25
CA GLY A 277 4.63 -10.97 20.94
C GLY A 277 3.89 -11.72 19.84
N ASP A 278 2.87 -12.49 20.19
CA ASP A 278 1.97 -13.17 19.24
C ASP A 278 0.78 -12.31 18.82
N ALA A 279 0.49 -11.26 19.59
CA ALA A 279 -0.48 -10.23 19.25
C ALA A 279 -0.02 -8.85 19.78
N THR A 280 -0.64 -7.79 19.26
CA THR A 280 -0.63 -6.45 19.85
C THR A 280 -2.08 -5.99 20.06
N ALA A 281 -2.33 -5.02 20.95
CA ALA A 281 -3.70 -4.59 21.23
C ALA A 281 -3.79 -3.13 21.67
N ALA A 282 -4.89 -2.48 21.34
CA ALA A 282 -5.22 -1.13 21.80
C ALA A 282 -6.73 -1.01 22.05
N PRO A 283 -7.17 -0.06 22.89
CA PRO A 283 -8.59 0.19 23.11
C PRO A 283 -9.26 0.70 21.82
N HIS A 284 -10.21 -0.06 21.28
CA HIS A 284 -10.94 0.28 20.06
C HIS A 284 -12.29 0.94 20.36
N ALA A 285 -13.01 0.38 21.33
CA ALA A 285 -14.19 0.95 21.96
C ALA A 285 -14.29 0.47 23.43
N PHE A 286 -15.23 1.01 24.20
CA PHE A 286 -15.59 0.42 25.48
C PHE A 286 -16.30 -0.91 25.30
N GLY A 287 -17.09 -1.04 24.23
CA GLY A 287 -17.69 -2.27 23.79
C GLY A 287 -19.21 -2.23 23.75
N ARG A 288 -19.81 -3.40 23.61
CA ARG A 288 -21.24 -3.62 23.41
C ARG A 288 -21.92 -4.03 24.73
N PRO A 289 -22.58 -3.12 25.45
CA PRO A 289 -23.29 -3.47 26.67
C PRO A 289 -24.55 -4.26 26.39
N ASN A 290 -24.90 -5.17 27.30
CA ASN A 290 -26.16 -5.89 27.23
C ASN A 290 -27.31 -4.97 27.66
N ARG A 291 -28.09 -4.47 26.68
CA ARG A 291 -29.24 -3.58 26.93
C ARG A 291 -30.60 -4.28 26.86
N SER A 292 -30.66 -5.55 26.46
CA SER A 292 -31.94 -6.22 26.14
C SER A 292 -32.55 -7.03 27.29
N ASN A 293 -31.90 -7.15 28.45
CA ASN A 293 -32.36 -7.99 29.58
C ASN A 293 -32.73 -9.45 29.18
N GLN A 294 -32.33 -9.93 27.99
CA GLN A 294 -32.59 -11.29 27.56
C GLN A 294 -31.68 -12.24 28.34
N ARG A 295 -32.29 -13.23 29.00
CA ARG A 295 -31.60 -14.20 29.86
C ARG A 295 -30.63 -15.05 29.04
N ALA A 296 -29.51 -15.42 29.67
CA ALA A 296 -28.45 -16.29 29.16
C ALA A 296 -28.87 -17.77 28.95
N ASP A 297 -30.17 -18.06 28.92
CA ASP A 297 -30.71 -19.41 29.00
C ASP A 297 -30.82 -20.04 27.59
N GLY A 298 -29.69 -20.16 26.90
CA GLY A 298 -29.45 -21.35 26.08
C GLY A 298 -28.98 -21.16 24.63
N TYR A 299 -27.67 -20.96 24.44
CA TYR A 299 -26.97 -21.46 23.23
C TYR A 299 -27.30 -22.95 22.99
N LEU A 300 -27.38 -23.74 24.07
CA LEU A 300 -27.79 -25.15 24.06
C LEU A 300 -29.20 -25.40 23.50
N LYS A 301 -30.03 -24.36 23.32
CA LYS A 301 -31.40 -24.48 22.79
C LYS A 301 -31.55 -23.97 21.36
N THR A 302 -30.80 -22.93 20.95
CA THR A 302 -31.01 -22.27 19.64
C THR A 302 -29.91 -22.54 18.62
N GLY A 303 -28.69 -22.88 19.06
CA GLY A 303 -27.53 -23.04 18.17
C GLY A 303 -27.10 -21.75 17.47
N ASN A 304 -27.63 -20.59 17.88
CA ASN A 304 -27.34 -19.29 17.29
C ASN A 304 -26.39 -18.49 18.20
N ALA A 305 -25.19 -18.18 17.71
CA ALA A 305 -24.18 -17.43 18.45
C ALA A 305 -24.64 -15.98 18.79
N ASP A 306 -25.61 -15.45 18.05
CA ASP A 306 -26.16 -14.11 18.23
C ASP A 306 -27.04 -13.99 19.49
N ASP A 307 -27.55 -15.11 20.01
CA ASP A 307 -28.41 -15.15 21.19
C ASP A 307 -27.61 -15.15 22.50
N TYR A 308 -26.28 -15.29 22.43
CA TYR A 308 -25.43 -15.33 23.62
C TYR A 308 -25.05 -13.89 24.03
N PRO A 309 -25.48 -13.40 25.20
CA PRO A 309 -25.25 -12.01 25.59
C PRO A 309 -23.75 -11.71 25.73
N PHE A 310 -23.36 -10.48 25.40
CA PHE A 310 -22.00 -10.02 25.69
C PHE A 310 -21.80 -9.87 27.20
N TRP A 311 -20.69 -10.39 27.71
CA TRP A 311 -20.23 -10.00 29.04
C TRP A 311 -19.97 -8.48 29.01
N TYR A 312 -20.29 -7.79 30.09
CA TYR A 312 -20.00 -6.36 30.23
C TYR A 312 -19.53 -6.09 31.65
N ASP A 313 -18.36 -5.47 31.81
CA ASP A 313 -17.76 -5.23 33.13
C ASP A 313 -18.73 -4.43 34.02
N THR A 314 -19.04 -4.95 35.20
CA THR A 314 -19.90 -4.26 36.18
C THR A 314 -19.29 -2.97 36.72
N THR A 315 -17.97 -2.80 36.55
CA THR A 315 -17.21 -1.58 36.87
C THR A 315 -16.98 -0.67 35.67
N ALA A 316 -17.67 -0.94 34.54
CA ALA A 316 -17.57 -0.16 33.33
C ALA A 316 -17.91 1.31 33.53
N PHE A 317 -17.38 2.13 32.63
CA PHE A 317 -17.75 3.53 32.51
C PHE A 317 -19.26 3.70 32.28
N ARG A 318 -19.81 4.84 32.68
CA ARG A 318 -21.24 5.14 32.49
C ARG A 318 -21.63 5.00 31.02
N LEU A 319 -22.81 4.44 30.75
CA LEU A 319 -23.35 4.34 29.40
C LEU A 319 -23.70 5.73 28.86
N ARG A 320 -23.33 5.98 27.60
CA ARG A 320 -23.57 7.25 26.89
C ARG A 320 -24.45 7.05 25.67
N ALA A 321 -24.33 5.91 25.01
CA ALA A 321 -25.17 5.51 23.89
C ALA A 321 -26.42 4.77 24.40
N THR A 322 -27.56 5.03 23.78
CA THR A 322 -28.83 4.41 24.17
C THR A 322 -29.09 3.08 23.44
N TRP A 323 -28.45 2.82 22.30
CA TRP A 323 -28.81 1.69 21.43
C TRP A 323 -27.67 0.94 20.71
N TYR A 324 -26.41 1.40 20.78
CA TYR A 324 -25.29 0.80 20.03
C TYR A 324 -24.02 0.62 20.86
N ASP A 325 -22.85 0.45 20.25
CA ASP A 325 -21.58 0.31 20.97
C ASP A 325 -21.22 1.59 21.75
N GLU A 326 -20.48 1.42 22.84
CA GLU A 326 -19.96 2.54 23.64
C GLU A 326 -18.60 2.96 23.09
N PHE A 327 -18.56 4.10 22.40
CA PHE A 327 -17.36 4.64 21.75
C PHE A 327 -16.44 5.29 22.77
N ILE A 328 -15.14 5.35 22.50
CA ILE A 328 -14.16 6.07 23.34
C ILE A 328 -13.88 7.47 22.77
N TYR A 329 -13.65 7.56 21.46
CA TYR A 329 -13.00 8.72 20.83
C TYR A 329 -13.99 9.74 20.21
N PHE A 330 -15.25 9.36 20.00
CA PHE A 330 -16.23 10.19 19.30
C PHE A 330 -17.68 9.92 19.75
N ASP A 331 -18.57 10.93 19.72
CA ASP A 331 -20.00 10.76 20.01
C ASP A 331 -20.71 10.31 18.72
N HIS A 332 -20.58 9.02 18.41
CA HIS A 332 -21.20 8.41 17.23
C HIS A 332 -22.71 8.64 17.20
N HIS A 333 -23.38 8.48 18.35
CA HIS A 333 -24.82 8.64 18.47
C HIS A 333 -25.30 10.03 18.03
N ARG A 334 -24.52 11.07 18.32
CA ARG A 334 -24.86 12.45 17.93
C ARG A 334 -24.09 12.94 16.71
N GLY A 335 -23.24 12.10 16.10
CA GLY A 335 -22.43 12.44 14.93
C GLY A 335 -21.49 13.62 15.14
N LYS A 336 -20.93 13.79 16.34
CA LYS A 336 -20.04 14.92 16.67
C LYS A 336 -18.95 14.56 17.69
N PRO A 337 -17.90 15.39 17.85
CA PRO A 337 -16.93 15.22 18.93
C PRO A 337 -17.56 15.23 20.33
N TRP A 338 -16.99 14.45 21.25
CA TRP A 338 -17.22 14.62 22.69
C TRP A 338 -16.76 16.01 23.14
N SER A 339 -17.38 16.58 24.19
CA SER A 339 -16.80 17.74 24.86
C SER A 339 -15.43 17.39 25.44
N GLU A 340 -14.60 18.38 25.75
CA GLU A 340 -13.27 18.14 26.32
C GLU A 340 -13.33 17.31 27.61
N GLU A 341 -14.26 17.65 28.52
CA GLU A 341 -14.45 16.94 29.77
C GLU A 341 -14.87 15.49 29.56
N GLU A 342 -15.76 15.25 28.60
CA GLU A 342 -16.28 13.90 28.30
C GLU A 342 -15.24 13.05 27.56
N ALA A 343 -14.46 13.66 26.66
CA ALA A 343 -13.33 13.02 25.99
C ALA A 343 -12.27 12.58 27.00
N ILE A 344 -11.85 13.48 27.90
CA ILE A 344 -10.87 13.18 28.96
C ILE A 344 -11.39 12.09 29.89
N ALA A 345 -12.65 12.16 30.33
CA ALA A 345 -13.23 11.14 31.20
C ALA A 345 -13.25 9.75 30.55
N GLY A 346 -13.56 9.67 29.24
CA GLY A 346 -13.51 8.42 28.50
C GLY A 346 -12.09 7.86 28.35
N LEU A 347 -11.13 8.71 27.99
CA LEU A 347 -9.73 8.32 27.86
C LEU A 347 -9.12 7.85 29.18
N GLU A 348 -9.42 8.54 30.29
CA GLU A 348 -9.02 8.14 31.64
C GLU A 348 -9.62 6.78 32.03
N ALA A 349 -10.86 6.49 31.66
CA ALA A 349 -11.48 5.20 31.96
C ALA A 349 -10.78 4.05 31.21
N ALA A 350 -10.42 4.24 29.94
CA ALA A 350 -9.62 3.27 29.20
C ALA A 350 -8.21 3.09 29.81
N ASP A 351 -7.56 4.18 30.23
CA ASP A 351 -6.27 4.15 30.91
C ASP A 351 -6.33 3.42 32.25
N GLN A 352 -7.38 3.63 33.04
CA GLN A 352 -7.63 2.94 34.30
C GLN A 352 -7.87 1.44 34.10
N TRP A 353 -8.62 1.05 33.06
CA TRP A 353 -8.79 -0.36 32.72
C TRP A 353 -7.44 -1.01 32.38
N TRP A 354 -6.58 -0.33 31.62
CA TRP A 354 -5.26 -0.85 31.29
C TRP A 354 -4.36 -0.99 32.53
N LYS A 355 -4.38 0.02 33.42
CA LYS A 355 -3.66 0.01 34.71
C LYS A 355 -4.10 -1.13 35.63
N LYS A 356 -5.41 -1.35 35.77
CA LYS A 356 -6.00 -2.43 36.60
C LYS A 356 -5.53 -3.82 36.15
N ASN A 357 -5.23 -3.99 34.88
CA ASN A 357 -4.90 -5.28 34.27
C ASN A 357 -3.39 -5.50 34.04
N GLN A 358 -2.53 -4.63 34.58
CA GLN A 358 -1.07 -4.75 34.42
C GLN A 358 -0.50 -6.08 34.97
N PRO A 359 0.60 -6.59 34.38
CA PRO A 359 1.26 -6.07 33.17
C PRO A 359 0.41 -6.35 31.93
N LEU A 360 0.20 -5.35 31.09
CA LEU A 360 -0.53 -5.46 29.84
C LEU A 360 0.05 -4.42 28.86
N PRO A 361 0.91 -4.80 27.91
CA PRO A 361 1.47 -3.86 26.96
C PRO A 361 0.38 -3.23 26.08
N MET A 362 0.44 -1.92 25.83
CA MET A 362 -0.41 -1.25 24.85
C MET A 362 0.34 -1.16 23.52
N SER A 363 -0.35 -1.45 22.41
CA SER A 363 0.14 -1.23 21.06
C SER A 363 0.39 0.26 20.82
N LYS A 364 1.39 0.58 20.00
CA LYS A 364 1.63 1.94 19.51
C LYS A 364 0.75 2.29 18.32
N TYR A 365 -0.05 1.33 17.84
CA TYR A 365 -1.01 1.49 16.76
C TYR A 365 -2.42 1.60 17.32
N LEU A 366 -3.09 2.70 17.00
CA LEU A 366 -4.45 2.97 17.42
C LEU A 366 -5.38 3.08 16.21
N ILE A 367 -6.50 2.37 16.29
CA ILE A 367 -7.61 2.46 15.37
C ILE A 367 -8.85 2.65 16.23
N ALA A 368 -9.55 3.76 16.04
CA ALA A 368 -10.83 3.98 16.69
C ALA A 368 -11.94 3.19 15.98
N HIS A 369 -12.95 2.77 16.73
CA HIS A 369 -14.17 2.21 16.15
C HIS A 369 -14.78 3.18 15.12
N PHE A 370 -15.11 2.66 13.94
CA PHE A 370 -15.53 3.42 12.75
C PHE A 370 -14.52 4.47 12.23
N TYR A 371 -13.26 4.42 12.66
CA TYR A 371 -12.24 5.45 12.43
C TYR A 371 -12.59 6.84 13.01
N GLU A 372 -13.63 6.93 13.84
CA GLU A 372 -14.14 8.19 14.33
C GLU A 372 -13.31 8.67 15.53
N MET A 373 -12.60 9.77 15.34
CA MET A 373 -11.76 10.40 16.38
C MET A 373 -11.99 11.91 16.39
N ALA A 374 -11.84 12.51 17.58
CA ALA A 374 -11.86 13.95 17.78
C ALA A 374 -10.44 14.49 18.03
N GLU A 375 -10.18 15.71 17.58
CA GLU A 375 -8.85 16.35 17.70
C GLU A 375 -8.39 16.55 19.15
N ASN A 376 -9.34 16.67 20.09
CA ASN A 376 -9.05 16.79 21.52
C ASN A 376 -8.57 15.48 22.16
N ASN A 377 -8.64 14.33 21.46
CA ASN A 377 -8.05 13.09 21.95
C ASN A 377 -6.51 13.06 21.79
N PHE A 378 -5.97 13.80 20.82
CA PHE A 378 -4.63 13.59 20.27
C PHE A 378 -3.49 13.84 21.27
N PRO A 379 -3.50 14.94 22.05
CA PRO A 379 -2.48 15.15 23.08
C PRO A 379 -2.41 13.98 24.07
N PHE A 380 -3.56 13.49 24.53
CA PHE A 380 -3.62 12.38 25.49
C PHE A 380 -3.06 11.08 24.89
N ILE A 381 -3.55 10.67 23.71
CA ILE A 381 -3.10 9.40 23.10
C ILE A 381 -1.63 9.47 22.66
N SER A 382 -1.13 10.62 22.22
CA SER A 382 0.25 10.77 21.78
C SER A 382 1.21 10.83 22.97
N GLU A 383 0.94 11.67 23.97
CA GLU A 383 1.90 11.95 25.06
C GLU A 383 1.81 10.93 26.18
N ARG A 384 0.60 10.48 26.53
CA ARG A 384 0.39 9.57 27.68
C ARG A 384 0.39 8.11 27.29
N TRP A 385 -0.24 7.75 26.17
CA TRP A 385 -0.23 6.37 25.67
C TRP A 385 0.96 6.06 24.77
N GLY A 386 1.65 7.08 24.24
CA GLY A 386 2.80 6.86 23.36
C GLY A 386 2.42 6.24 22.02
N ILE A 387 1.20 6.53 21.53
CA ILE A 387 0.76 6.12 20.20
C ILE A 387 1.64 6.78 19.15
N GLU A 388 2.12 6.00 18.19
CA GLU A 388 2.96 6.46 17.07
C GLU A 388 2.25 6.30 15.72
N TYR A 389 1.30 5.36 15.63
CA TYR A 389 0.64 4.96 14.40
C TYR A 389 -0.88 5.07 14.52
N LEU A 390 -1.52 5.48 13.42
CA LEU A 390 -2.97 5.59 13.32
C LEU A 390 -3.50 4.90 12.07
N ALA A 391 -4.78 4.56 12.09
CA ALA A 391 -5.57 4.34 10.88
C ALA A 391 -6.69 5.38 10.81
N LEU A 392 -6.58 6.32 9.88
CA LEU A 392 -7.58 7.36 9.60
C LEU A 392 -7.95 7.32 8.12
N GLY A 393 -9.19 6.89 7.84
CA GLY A 393 -9.75 6.90 6.49
C GLY A 393 -10.40 8.22 6.08
N HIS A 394 -10.65 9.11 7.03
CA HIS A 394 -11.30 10.40 6.83
C HIS A 394 -10.77 11.47 7.79
N PRO A 395 -11.08 12.76 7.57
CA PRO A 395 -10.72 13.82 8.50
C PRO A 395 -11.33 13.59 9.89
N VAL A 396 -10.59 13.96 10.94
CA VAL A 396 -11.07 13.93 12.33
C VAL A 396 -12.22 14.92 12.55
N ASN A 397 -12.92 14.79 13.68
CA ASN A 397 -14.11 15.56 14.07
C ASN A 397 -15.35 15.35 13.20
N LEU A 398 -15.26 14.49 12.17
CA LEU A 398 -16.37 14.16 11.28
C LEU A 398 -16.80 12.69 11.50
N PRO A 399 -18.10 12.38 11.34
CA PRO A 399 -18.59 11.03 11.45
C PRO A 399 -18.22 10.18 10.23
N TYR A 400 -18.34 8.87 10.37
CA TYR A 400 -18.28 7.91 9.27
C TYR A 400 -19.60 7.96 8.46
N ALA A 401 -19.61 8.75 7.38
CA ALA A 401 -20.81 9.01 6.59
C ALA A 401 -20.51 9.24 5.09
N ASP A 402 -21.50 8.97 4.23
CA ASP A 402 -21.42 9.14 2.77
C ASP A 402 -21.11 10.59 2.35
N SER A 403 -21.39 11.58 3.21
CA SER A 403 -21.07 12.99 2.95
C SER A 403 -19.62 13.36 3.26
N VAL A 404 -18.86 12.47 3.91
CA VAL A 404 -17.51 12.75 4.40
C VAL A 404 -16.48 12.20 3.41
N PRO A 405 -15.57 13.05 2.90
CA PRO A 405 -14.57 12.61 1.93
C PRO A 405 -13.48 11.76 2.59
N TRP A 406 -12.75 11.02 1.76
CA TRP A 406 -11.50 10.42 2.19
C TRP A 406 -10.52 11.42 2.77
N LEU A 407 -9.65 10.93 3.65
CA LEU A 407 -8.48 11.66 4.07
C LEU A 407 -7.54 11.88 2.87
N VAL A 408 -7.13 13.13 2.64
CA VAL A 408 -6.11 13.48 1.65
C VAL A 408 -4.74 13.20 2.25
N CYS A 409 -4.21 12.00 2.01
CA CYS A 409 -2.99 11.52 2.63
C CYS A 409 -2.23 10.58 1.66
N GLY A 410 -0.91 10.49 1.79
CA GLY A 410 -0.06 9.75 0.85
C GLY A 410 -0.20 8.22 0.97
N PRO A 411 0.31 7.46 -0.01
CA PRO A 411 0.98 7.97 -1.22
C PRO A 411 0.00 8.37 -2.33
N PHE A 412 -1.14 7.69 -2.48
CA PHE A 412 -1.99 7.84 -3.66
C PHE A 412 -3.08 8.91 -3.53
N ARG A 413 -3.75 9.03 -2.39
CA ARG A 413 -4.95 9.88 -2.23
C ARG A 413 -4.67 11.39 -2.31
N LYS A 414 -3.40 11.81 -2.23
CA LYS A 414 -2.96 13.19 -2.53
C LYS A 414 -3.27 13.62 -3.97
N HIS A 415 -3.42 12.66 -4.88
CA HIS A 415 -3.44 12.90 -6.33
C HIS A 415 -4.77 12.53 -7.00
N GLU A 416 -5.73 12.00 -6.24
CA GLU A 416 -7.00 11.51 -6.76
C GLU A 416 -8.16 12.45 -6.44
N PRO A 417 -9.21 12.49 -7.28
CA PRO A 417 -10.48 13.09 -6.87
C PRO A 417 -11.04 12.38 -5.63
N PRO A 418 -11.64 13.09 -4.67
CA PRO A 418 -12.10 12.48 -3.42
C PRO A 418 -13.30 11.55 -3.63
N GLY A 419 -13.20 10.33 -3.12
CA GLY A 419 -14.34 9.47 -2.79
C GLY A 419 -14.77 9.74 -1.35
N THR A 420 -15.54 8.82 -0.78
CA THR A 420 -16.17 8.98 0.55
C THR A 420 -15.77 7.86 1.50
N CYS A 421 -15.83 8.09 2.80
CA CYS A 421 -15.22 7.19 3.77
C CYS A 421 -15.96 5.86 3.96
N THR A 422 -17.27 5.82 3.66
CA THR A 422 -18.12 4.63 3.77
C THR A 422 -17.84 3.59 2.68
N SER A 423 -18.55 2.47 2.66
CA SER A 423 -18.40 1.46 1.60
C SER A 423 -19.33 1.67 0.39
N ASN A 424 -19.87 2.87 0.18
CA ASN A 424 -20.79 3.14 -0.94
C ASN A 424 -20.05 3.12 -2.30
N PRO A 425 -20.32 2.15 -3.19
CA PRO A 425 -19.59 2.03 -4.47
C PRO A 425 -19.84 3.20 -5.43
N ALA A 426 -21.04 3.81 -5.41
CA ALA A 426 -21.37 4.95 -6.26
C ALA A 426 -20.56 6.19 -5.89
N LEU A 427 -20.17 6.30 -4.62
CA LEU A 427 -19.32 7.36 -4.08
C LEU A 427 -17.85 6.92 -3.97
N ARG A 428 -17.50 5.81 -4.64
CA ARG A 428 -16.19 5.14 -4.63
C ARG A 428 -15.72 4.69 -3.25
N GLY A 429 -16.54 4.69 -2.22
CA GLY A 429 -16.08 4.41 -0.87
C GLY A 429 -15.56 2.97 -0.63
N ASN A 430 -15.97 2.04 -1.49
CA ASN A 430 -15.47 0.65 -1.50
C ASN A 430 -14.15 0.46 -2.25
N ARG A 431 -13.46 1.51 -2.71
CA ARG A 431 -12.17 1.34 -3.39
C ARG A 431 -11.10 0.89 -2.40
N PRO A 432 -10.11 0.09 -2.83
CA PRO A 432 -8.96 -0.25 -2.00
C PRO A 432 -8.29 1.00 -1.42
N VAL A 433 -7.69 0.80 -0.25
CA VAL A 433 -7.06 1.87 0.52
C VAL A 433 -5.65 1.42 0.89
N TYR A 434 -4.70 2.32 0.68
CA TYR A 434 -3.38 2.26 1.30
C TYR A 434 -2.95 3.68 1.67
N TYR A 435 -2.76 3.91 2.97
CA TYR A 435 -2.14 5.11 3.50
C TYR A 435 -0.78 4.75 4.11
N ALA A 436 0.20 5.63 3.95
CA ALA A 436 1.54 5.47 4.53
C ALA A 436 2.27 6.82 4.63
N ASP A 437 1.71 7.76 5.39
CA ASP A 437 2.20 9.13 5.46
C ASP A 437 1.92 9.79 6.82
N PHE A 438 2.64 10.86 7.12
CA PHE A 438 2.46 11.59 8.36
C PHE A 438 1.21 12.48 8.31
N VAL A 439 0.50 12.52 9.43
CA VAL A 439 -0.56 13.50 9.70
C VAL A 439 -0.17 14.32 10.92
N THR A 440 -0.57 15.59 10.92
CA THR A 440 -0.42 16.49 12.08
C THR A 440 -1.79 16.92 12.54
N ILE A 441 -2.18 16.50 13.75
CA ILE A 441 -3.50 16.78 14.33
C ILE A 441 -3.27 17.34 15.73
N ASN A 442 -3.81 18.54 15.98
CA ASN A 442 -3.64 19.24 17.26
C ASN A 442 -2.18 19.28 17.76
N GLY A 443 -1.24 19.61 16.86
CA GLY A 443 0.21 19.67 17.16
C GLY A 443 0.92 18.31 17.22
N CYS A 444 0.20 17.19 17.27
CA CYS A 444 0.76 15.84 17.34
C CYS A 444 1.06 15.31 15.94
N LYS A 445 2.32 14.95 15.67
CA LYS A 445 2.74 14.34 14.40
C LYS A 445 2.78 12.82 14.54
N LEU A 446 1.88 12.13 13.86
CA LEU A 446 1.69 10.68 13.92
C LEU A 446 1.77 10.08 12.52
N PHE A 447 2.12 8.80 12.40
CA PHE A 447 2.20 8.13 11.11
C PHE A 447 0.87 7.39 10.80
N ASN A 448 0.12 7.85 9.81
CA ASN A 448 -1.12 7.23 9.38
C ASN A 448 -0.81 6.11 8.38
N CYS A 449 -1.15 4.86 8.73
CA CYS A 449 -0.94 3.74 7.85
C CYS A 449 -1.91 2.58 8.08
N PHE A 450 -2.52 2.12 7.00
CA PHE A 450 -3.32 0.90 6.93
C PHE A 450 -3.57 0.51 5.47
N THR A 451 -3.89 -0.78 5.25
CA THR A 451 -4.20 -1.35 3.94
C THR A 451 -5.51 -2.13 4.02
N GLU A 452 -6.45 -1.87 3.10
CA GLU A 452 -7.74 -2.56 3.02
C GLU A 452 -8.17 -2.78 1.56
N ILE A 453 -8.64 -3.98 1.25
CA ILE A 453 -9.17 -4.34 -0.08
C ILE A 453 -10.71 -4.41 0.01
N ARG A 454 -11.35 -3.27 -0.22
CA ARG A 454 -12.79 -3.06 0.06
C ARG A 454 -13.75 -3.43 -1.07
N ASP A 455 -13.23 -3.84 -2.23
CA ASP A 455 -13.98 -4.12 -3.46
C ASP A 455 -14.02 -5.61 -3.84
N ASP A 456 -13.48 -6.52 -3.01
CA ASP A 456 -13.54 -7.99 -3.26
C ASP A 456 -14.67 -8.68 -2.49
N ALA A 457 -14.78 -8.47 -1.18
CA ALA A 457 -15.78 -9.10 -0.32
C ALA A 457 -16.62 -8.08 0.48
N GLY A 458 -16.63 -6.82 0.03
CA GLY A 458 -17.12 -5.68 0.80
C GLY A 458 -16.00 -5.04 1.62
N TYR A 459 -16.37 -4.36 2.71
CA TYR A 459 -15.47 -3.57 3.56
C TYR A 459 -14.24 -4.36 4.09
N GLU A 460 -14.37 -5.67 4.27
CA GLU A 460 -13.40 -6.54 4.93
C GLU A 460 -13.34 -7.94 4.31
N TRP A 461 -12.55 -8.86 4.88
CA TRP A 461 -12.42 -10.25 4.39
C TRP A 461 -13.69 -11.10 4.60
N ALA A 462 -14.43 -10.84 5.69
CA ALA A 462 -15.72 -11.47 6.02
C ALA A 462 -15.72 -13.03 6.08
N PRO A 463 -14.85 -13.68 6.87
CA PRO A 463 -14.69 -15.13 6.89
C PRO A 463 -15.92 -15.87 7.44
N ASP A 464 -16.10 -17.12 7.01
CA ASP A 464 -17.19 -18.00 7.46
C ASP A 464 -16.77 -19.48 7.52
N ASN A 465 -17.72 -20.38 7.77
CA ASN A 465 -17.47 -21.84 7.85
C ASN A 465 -17.24 -22.51 6.49
N ASN A 466 -17.37 -21.81 5.35
CA ASN A 466 -16.95 -22.31 4.05
C ASN A 466 -15.44 -22.07 3.90
N VAL A 467 -14.66 -23.06 4.33
CA VAL A 467 -13.19 -23.00 4.37
C VAL A 467 -12.60 -22.60 3.02
N GLU A 468 -13.01 -23.24 1.93
CA GLU A 468 -12.45 -23.00 0.59
C GLU A 468 -12.71 -21.56 0.12
N ALA A 469 -13.97 -21.13 0.11
CA ALA A 469 -14.33 -19.78 -0.34
C ALA A 469 -13.73 -18.69 0.55
N THR A 470 -13.60 -18.96 1.85
CA THR A 470 -12.98 -18.05 2.82
C THR A 470 -11.47 -17.93 2.58
N VAL A 471 -10.77 -19.04 2.34
CA VAL A 471 -9.34 -19.03 1.95
C VAL A 471 -9.15 -18.27 0.63
N GLU A 472 -9.96 -18.55 -0.39
CA GLU A 472 -9.85 -17.89 -1.69
C GLU A 472 -10.02 -16.37 -1.60
N ARG A 473 -11.01 -15.88 -0.83
CA ARG A 473 -11.21 -14.45 -0.58
C ARG A 473 -9.98 -13.81 0.08
N ALA A 474 -9.44 -14.43 1.14
CA ALA A 474 -8.24 -13.93 1.81
C ALA A 474 -7.06 -13.84 0.84
N VAL A 475 -6.84 -14.88 0.05
CA VAL A 475 -5.72 -14.94 -0.89
C VAL A 475 -5.85 -13.87 -1.96
N ARG A 476 -7.05 -13.61 -2.51
CA ARG A 476 -7.26 -12.53 -3.47
C ARG A 476 -6.95 -11.15 -2.86
N GLN A 477 -7.39 -10.89 -1.64
CA GLN A 477 -7.11 -9.62 -0.96
C GLN A 477 -5.62 -9.45 -0.62
N LEU A 478 -5.00 -10.44 0.02
CA LEU A 478 -3.58 -10.40 0.38
C LEU A 478 -2.69 -10.26 -0.86
N ARG A 479 -3.00 -11.01 -1.93
CA ARG A 479 -2.29 -10.93 -3.21
C ARG A 479 -2.26 -9.50 -3.74
N ARG A 480 -3.40 -8.78 -3.74
CA ARG A 480 -3.45 -7.39 -4.26
C ARG A 480 -2.51 -6.45 -3.53
N ALA A 481 -2.37 -6.59 -2.21
CA ALA A 481 -1.41 -5.81 -1.44
C ALA A 481 0.06 -6.24 -1.72
N LEU A 482 0.33 -7.54 -1.75
CA LEU A 482 1.67 -8.08 -2.02
C LEU A 482 2.18 -7.71 -3.42
N ASP A 483 1.33 -7.84 -4.43
CA ASP A 483 1.60 -7.50 -5.82
C ASP A 483 1.82 -5.98 -6.00
N ALA A 484 1.17 -5.17 -5.17
CA ALA A 484 1.33 -3.72 -5.12
C ALA A 484 2.51 -3.24 -4.27
N LYS A 485 3.29 -4.13 -3.62
CA LYS A 485 4.35 -3.74 -2.67
C LYS A 485 3.83 -2.89 -1.49
N ALA A 486 2.65 -3.22 -0.99
CA ALA A 486 2.03 -2.66 0.22
C ALA A 486 1.99 -3.74 1.33
N PRO A 487 1.91 -3.38 2.63
CA PRO A 487 1.74 -4.37 3.68
C PRO A 487 0.40 -5.10 3.48
N ALA A 488 0.44 -6.42 3.44
CA ALA A 488 -0.75 -7.25 3.30
C ALA A 488 -1.39 -7.48 4.67
N VAL A 489 -2.66 -7.09 4.81
CA VAL A 489 -3.39 -7.14 6.08
C VAL A 489 -4.59 -8.07 5.91
N LEU A 490 -4.65 -9.13 6.71
CA LEU A 490 -5.88 -9.90 6.86
C LEU A 490 -6.79 -9.16 7.85
N PHE A 491 -7.77 -8.43 7.35
CA PHE A 491 -8.66 -7.58 8.16
C PHE A 491 -10.06 -8.20 8.31
N THR A 492 -10.52 -8.33 9.56
CA THR A 492 -11.89 -8.74 9.89
C THR A 492 -12.32 -8.29 11.29
N HIS A 493 -13.49 -8.72 11.77
CA HIS A 493 -14.00 -8.48 13.12
C HIS A 493 -14.22 -9.80 13.88
N GLU A 494 -13.99 -9.80 15.19
CA GLU A 494 -14.36 -10.95 16.01
C GLU A 494 -15.88 -11.08 16.10
N THR A 495 -16.61 -9.99 16.39
CA THR A 495 -18.04 -10.03 16.72
C THR A 495 -18.99 -10.11 15.54
N ASP A 496 -18.49 -10.07 14.32
CA ASP A 496 -19.32 -10.23 13.12
C ASP A 496 -19.04 -11.57 12.42
N TYR A 497 -17.81 -12.09 12.56
CA TYR A 497 -17.34 -13.23 11.81
C TYR A 497 -16.72 -14.33 12.67
N ILE A 498 -15.56 -14.07 13.29
CA ILE A 498 -14.71 -15.15 13.86
C ILE A 498 -15.47 -15.99 14.89
N TYR A 499 -16.23 -15.38 15.79
CA TYR A 499 -16.97 -16.12 16.83
C TYR A 499 -18.05 -17.08 16.28
N ARG A 500 -18.44 -16.96 15.01
CA ARG A 500 -19.40 -17.85 14.32
C ARG A 500 -18.71 -19.03 13.61
N ILE A 501 -17.38 -19.07 13.58
CA ILE A 501 -16.60 -20.06 12.86
C ILE A 501 -16.20 -21.19 13.82
N ARG A 502 -16.44 -22.44 13.42
CA ARG A 502 -16.02 -23.61 14.18
C ARG A 502 -14.50 -23.62 14.34
N PRO A 503 -13.94 -23.99 15.51
CA PRO A 503 -12.50 -24.00 15.74
C PRO A 503 -11.70 -24.79 14.69
N GLU A 504 -12.19 -25.95 14.28
CA GLU A 504 -11.58 -26.80 13.25
C GLU A 504 -11.54 -26.11 11.87
N ASN A 505 -12.60 -25.37 11.52
CA ASN A 505 -12.65 -24.61 10.28
C ASN A 505 -11.69 -23.42 10.33
N TRP A 506 -11.59 -22.72 11.47
CA TRP A 506 -10.64 -21.62 11.64
C TRP A 506 -9.19 -22.08 11.45
N GLU A 507 -8.82 -23.22 12.03
CA GLU A 507 -7.50 -23.85 11.84
C GLU A 507 -7.24 -24.16 10.36
N MET A 508 -8.21 -24.80 9.68
CA MET A 508 -8.09 -25.12 8.25
C MET A 508 -7.98 -23.87 7.37
N ILE A 509 -8.71 -22.80 7.71
CA ILE A 509 -8.66 -21.52 7.01
C ILE A 509 -7.27 -20.89 7.14
N MET A 510 -6.75 -20.73 8.37
CA MET A 510 -5.43 -20.13 8.60
C MET A 510 -4.31 -20.93 7.91
N ALA A 511 -4.37 -22.26 7.98
CA ALA A 511 -3.44 -23.15 7.28
C ALA A 511 -3.53 -22.99 5.76
N GLY A 512 -4.74 -22.94 5.21
CA GLY A 512 -5.01 -22.78 3.79
C GLY A 512 -4.45 -21.47 3.24
N ILE A 513 -4.69 -20.35 3.94
CA ILE A 513 -4.17 -19.03 3.55
C ILE A 513 -2.65 -19.04 3.57
N ARG A 514 -2.03 -19.53 4.66
CA ARG A 514 -0.57 -19.57 4.78
C ARG A 514 0.08 -20.37 3.66
N LYS A 515 -0.49 -21.53 3.31
CA LYS A 515 -0.02 -22.35 2.20
C LYS A 515 -0.11 -21.60 0.88
N ALA A 516 -1.24 -20.94 0.62
CA ALA A 516 -1.51 -20.27 -0.65
C ALA A 516 -0.63 -19.04 -0.89
N ILE A 517 -0.25 -18.29 0.16
CA ILE A 517 0.62 -17.10 0.03
C ILE A 517 2.12 -17.42 0.10
N ASN A 518 2.49 -18.68 0.29
CA ASN A 518 3.90 -19.11 0.36
C ASN A 518 4.76 -18.69 -0.87
N PRO A 519 4.25 -18.66 -2.12
CA PRO A 519 5.03 -18.22 -3.28
C PRO A 519 5.58 -16.79 -3.20
N TRP A 520 4.97 -15.92 -2.37
CA TRP A 520 5.47 -14.55 -2.15
C TRP A 520 6.61 -14.48 -1.14
N ASN A 521 6.99 -15.58 -0.47
CA ASN A 521 7.98 -15.60 0.61
C ASN A 521 7.69 -14.54 1.69
N VAL A 522 6.44 -14.51 2.16
CA VAL A 522 5.94 -13.48 3.07
C VAL A 522 6.72 -13.43 4.39
N ILE A 523 6.86 -12.21 4.92
CA ILE A 523 7.48 -11.93 6.22
C ILE A 523 6.36 -11.66 7.22
N PRO A 524 6.02 -12.63 8.09
CA PRO A 524 4.98 -12.45 9.11
C PRO A 524 5.46 -11.53 10.22
N LEU A 525 4.67 -10.51 10.55
CA LEU A 525 4.95 -9.54 11.61
C LEU A 525 3.67 -9.21 12.38
N THR A 526 3.84 -8.65 13.58
CA THR A 526 2.76 -7.86 14.21
C THR A 526 2.53 -6.57 13.42
N SER A 527 1.32 -6.00 13.49
CA SER A 527 1.03 -4.72 12.82
C SER A 527 1.98 -3.61 13.27
N ASP A 528 2.28 -3.48 14.56
CA ASP A 528 3.23 -2.50 15.09
C ASP A 528 4.61 -2.60 14.40
N SER A 529 5.13 -3.82 14.26
CA SER A 529 6.43 -4.04 13.62
C SER A 529 6.38 -3.73 12.12
N ALA A 530 5.31 -4.13 11.45
CA ALA A 530 5.11 -3.83 10.04
C ALA A 530 5.01 -2.31 9.80
N LEU A 531 4.21 -1.59 10.59
CA LEU A 531 4.02 -0.14 10.50
C LEU A 531 5.31 0.62 10.79
N ARG A 532 6.14 0.13 11.72
CA ARG A 532 7.47 0.69 11.96
C ARG A 532 8.37 0.59 10.74
N ILE A 533 8.34 -0.56 10.04
CA ILE A 533 9.08 -0.72 8.78
C ILE A 533 8.50 0.20 7.72
N VAL A 534 7.18 0.25 7.53
CA VAL A 534 6.53 1.13 6.53
C VAL A 534 6.90 2.59 6.76
N ARG A 535 6.86 3.08 8.01
CA ARG A 535 7.32 4.44 8.35
C ARG A 535 8.77 4.67 7.93
N ALA A 536 9.66 3.70 8.18
CA ALA A 536 11.06 3.82 7.79
C ALA A 536 11.24 3.95 6.27
N TYR A 537 10.38 3.33 5.45
CA TYR A 537 10.34 3.56 4.00
C TYR A 537 9.81 4.95 3.60
N SER A 538 8.99 5.58 4.43
CA SER A 538 8.55 6.97 4.20
C SER A 538 9.58 8.01 4.67
N THR A 539 10.55 7.64 5.51
CA THR A 539 11.60 8.56 6.03
C THR A 539 13.00 8.28 5.50
N SER A 540 13.23 7.13 4.86
CA SER A 540 14.46 6.76 4.16
C SER A 540 14.19 6.56 2.68
N SER A 541 15.09 7.01 1.81
CA SER A 541 14.95 6.87 0.36
C SER A 541 16.26 6.51 -0.33
N LEU A 542 16.18 5.71 -1.37
CA LEU A 542 17.27 5.51 -2.32
C LEU A 542 17.44 6.78 -3.17
N ASP A 543 18.60 7.43 -3.04
CA ASP A 543 18.92 8.65 -3.77
C ASP A 543 19.47 8.34 -5.17
N SER A 544 20.38 7.36 -5.26
CA SER A 544 20.98 6.90 -6.50
C SER A 544 21.65 5.54 -6.33
N TYR A 545 22.00 4.89 -7.44
CA TYR A 545 22.89 3.74 -7.41
C TYR A 545 23.84 3.73 -8.62
N SER A 546 25.00 3.13 -8.42
CA SER A 546 26.03 2.98 -9.45
C SER A 546 26.57 1.56 -9.46
N PHE A 547 26.87 1.04 -10.64
CA PHE A 547 27.43 -0.30 -10.82
C PHE A 547 28.83 -0.21 -11.43
N SER A 548 29.78 -0.92 -10.82
CA SER A 548 31.13 -1.13 -11.37
C SER A 548 31.24 -2.55 -11.92
N GLY A 549 31.46 -2.66 -13.23
CA GLY A 549 31.65 -3.94 -13.93
C GLY A 549 32.97 -4.63 -13.59
N GLU A 550 34.02 -3.87 -13.22
CA GLU A 550 35.34 -4.43 -12.89
C GLU A 550 35.30 -5.32 -11.66
N ASN A 551 34.54 -4.91 -10.64
CA ASN A 551 34.45 -5.60 -9.34
C ASN A 551 33.06 -6.18 -9.07
N LEU A 552 32.17 -6.19 -10.07
CA LEU A 552 30.76 -6.60 -9.96
C LEU A 552 30.05 -6.02 -8.73
N THR A 553 30.37 -4.76 -8.41
CA THR A 553 29.92 -4.10 -7.18
C THR A 553 28.89 -3.03 -7.50
N LEU A 554 27.70 -3.20 -6.94
CA LEU A 554 26.63 -2.21 -6.93
C LEU A 554 26.76 -1.37 -5.65
N THR A 555 26.80 -0.05 -5.76
CA THR A 555 26.78 0.87 -4.61
C THR A 555 25.44 1.57 -4.55
N LEU A 556 24.73 1.41 -3.43
CA LEU A 556 23.49 2.11 -3.13
C LEU A 556 23.80 3.35 -2.31
N ASN A 557 23.29 4.51 -2.72
CA ASN A 557 23.34 5.75 -1.94
C ASN A 557 21.96 6.01 -1.36
N VAL A 558 21.83 5.90 -0.05
CA VAL A 558 20.58 6.09 0.70
C VAL A 558 20.67 7.39 1.50
N LYS A 559 19.55 8.07 1.67
CA LYS A 559 19.43 9.29 2.48
C LYS A 559 18.19 9.25 3.36
N GLY A 560 18.13 10.16 4.33
CA GLY A 560 17.02 10.26 5.27
C GLY A 560 17.31 9.54 6.58
N TYR A 561 16.27 9.01 7.21
CA TYR A 561 16.33 8.39 8.53
C TYR A 561 15.55 7.09 8.57
N ALA A 562 16.11 6.07 9.20
CA ALA A 562 15.43 4.81 9.50
C ALA A 562 15.92 4.26 10.84
N ASP A 563 15.00 4.05 11.78
CA ASP A 563 15.26 3.49 13.11
C ASP A 563 15.20 1.95 13.14
N VAL A 564 14.78 1.34 12.04
CA VAL A 564 14.76 -0.10 11.79
C VAL A 564 15.40 -0.37 10.43
N ALA A 565 15.91 -1.58 10.23
CA ALA A 565 16.44 -1.96 8.93
C ALA A 565 15.33 -1.91 7.86
N THR A 566 15.68 -1.39 6.68
CA THR A 566 14.86 -1.48 5.47
C THR A 566 15.56 -2.39 4.46
N THR A 567 14.97 -2.57 3.28
CA THR A 567 15.56 -3.38 2.20
C THR A 567 15.42 -2.69 0.85
N ALA A 568 16.40 -2.87 -0.02
CA ALA A 568 16.27 -2.58 -1.45
C ALA A 568 16.22 -3.89 -2.24
N GLU A 569 15.31 -3.98 -3.22
CA GLU A 569 15.25 -5.11 -4.14
C GLU A 569 16.15 -4.81 -5.35
N VAL A 570 17.16 -5.66 -5.56
CA VAL A 570 18.11 -5.57 -6.67
C VAL A 570 17.77 -6.63 -7.69
N PHE A 571 17.50 -6.20 -8.92
CA PHE A 571 17.17 -7.06 -10.06
C PHE A 571 18.38 -7.24 -10.97
N THR A 572 18.63 -8.47 -11.42
CA THR A 572 19.73 -8.86 -12.30
C THR A 572 19.26 -9.78 -13.42
N GLU A 573 19.97 -9.82 -14.55
CA GLU A 573 19.74 -10.82 -15.60
C GLU A 573 20.44 -12.14 -15.23
N THR A 574 19.76 -13.25 -15.47
CA THR A 574 20.32 -14.61 -15.33
C THR A 574 19.96 -15.44 -16.56
N GLU A 575 20.56 -16.62 -16.71
CA GLU A 575 20.19 -17.56 -17.77
C GLU A 575 18.72 -18.02 -17.69
N LYS A 576 18.10 -17.90 -16.51
CA LYS A 576 16.69 -18.26 -16.27
C LYS A 576 15.74 -17.04 -16.35
N GLY A 577 16.24 -15.89 -16.82
CA GLY A 577 15.51 -14.62 -16.85
C GLY A 577 15.88 -13.70 -15.68
N ILE A 578 14.97 -12.80 -15.32
CA ILE A 578 15.23 -11.77 -14.30
C ILE A 578 15.15 -12.41 -12.90
N ALA A 579 16.22 -12.28 -12.11
CA ALA A 579 16.25 -12.64 -10.70
C ALA A 579 16.25 -11.38 -9.82
N SER A 580 15.79 -11.51 -8.58
CA SER A 580 15.88 -10.46 -7.58
C SER A 580 16.52 -10.94 -6.27
N GLN A 581 17.15 -10.02 -5.56
CA GLN A 581 17.66 -10.22 -4.20
C GLN A 581 17.30 -9.03 -3.33
N LEU A 582 16.92 -9.29 -2.08
CA LEU A 582 16.74 -8.25 -1.07
C LEU A 582 18.08 -7.92 -0.42
N VAL A 583 18.48 -6.66 -0.51
CA VAL A 583 19.66 -6.12 0.15
C VAL A 583 19.22 -5.36 1.39
N MET A 584 19.75 -5.75 2.55
CA MET A 584 19.46 -5.06 3.80
C MET A 584 20.14 -3.68 3.83
N ILE A 585 19.36 -2.67 4.21
CA ILE A 585 19.79 -1.32 4.54
C ILE A 585 19.68 -1.22 6.06
N ARG A 586 20.83 -1.16 6.74
CA ARG A 586 20.88 -1.00 8.20
C ARG A 586 20.25 0.32 8.65
N PRO A 587 19.77 0.44 9.91
CA PRO A 587 19.34 1.71 10.47
C PRO A 587 20.39 2.81 10.26
N HIS A 588 19.94 4.02 9.96
CA HIS A 588 20.82 5.16 9.69
C HIS A 588 20.12 6.49 9.96
N ASP A 589 20.95 7.52 10.18
CA ASP A 589 20.55 8.92 10.25
C ASP A 589 21.46 9.72 9.31
N GLY A 590 20.88 10.22 8.23
CA GLY A 590 21.60 10.89 7.16
C GLY A 590 22.09 9.95 6.04
N PRO A 591 23.01 10.42 5.19
CA PRO A 591 23.50 9.67 4.03
C PRO A 591 24.23 8.37 4.42
N LEU A 592 23.95 7.29 3.69
CA LEU A 592 24.59 5.99 3.85
C LEU A 592 24.94 5.38 2.48
N GLN A 593 26.17 4.90 2.33
CA GLN A 593 26.60 4.11 1.17
C GLN A 593 26.65 2.63 1.52
N ILE A 594 26.09 1.79 0.65
CA ILE A 594 26.05 0.35 0.84
C ILE A 594 26.64 -0.33 -0.40
N PRO A 595 27.85 -0.90 -0.30
CA PRO A 595 28.41 -1.74 -1.35
C PRO A 595 27.78 -3.13 -1.32
N VAL A 596 27.38 -3.62 -2.48
CA VAL A 596 26.76 -4.94 -2.69
C VAL A 596 27.54 -5.65 -3.78
N VAL A 597 28.21 -6.74 -3.40
CA VAL A 597 28.87 -7.63 -4.36
C VAL A 597 27.81 -8.54 -4.97
N LEU A 598 27.60 -8.45 -6.28
CA LEU A 598 26.64 -9.30 -6.99
C LEU A 598 27.28 -10.68 -7.23
N LYS A 599 26.72 -11.73 -6.61
CA LYS A 599 27.19 -13.11 -6.82
C LYS A 599 26.58 -13.68 -8.11
N GLY A 600 27.41 -13.95 -9.12
CA GLY A 600 27.18 -14.93 -10.19
C GLY A 600 25.82 -14.92 -10.89
N SER A 601 25.69 -14.08 -11.92
CA SER A 601 24.94 -14.32 -13.18
C SER A 601 25.33 -13.18 -14.12
N ARG A 602 25.92 -13.51 -15.28
CA ARG A 602 26.67 -12.63 -16.20
C ARG A 602 26.22 -11.15 -16.20
N VAL A 603 27.06 -10.26 -15.68
CA VAL A 603 26.98 -8.83 -15.99
C VAL A 603 27.94 -8.60 -17.17
N PHE A 604 27.42 -8.70 -18.40
CA PHE A 604 28.22 -8.86 -19.64
C PHE A 604 29.30 -7.79 -19.85
N PRO A 605 30.38 -8.19 -20.54
CA PRO A 605 30.58 -7.65 -21.89
C PRO A 605 30.86 -8.79 -22.89
N GLU A 606 29.87 -9.22 -23.67
CA GLU A 606 30.21 -9.84 -24.96
C GLU A 606 30.43 -8.70 -25.96
N GLN A 607 31.71 -8.47 -26.23
CA GLN A 607 32.19 -7.57 -27.26
C GLN A 607 31.51 -7.90 -28.58
N ASN A 608 31.08 -6.87 -29.30
CA ASN A 608 30.89 -6.92 -30.75
C ASN A 608 32.22 -7.34 -31.42
N GLU A 609 32.51 -8.63 -31.50
CA GLU A 609 33.40 -9.13 -32.54
C GLU A 609 32.63 -9.13 -33.85
N ARG A 610 32.77 -8.00 -34.56
CA ARG A 610 32.62 -7.95 -36.00
C ARG A 610 33.51 -9.05 -36.58
N LEU A 611 32.89 -10.13 -37.05
CA LEU A 611 33.55 -11.02 -38.00
C LEU A 611 34.08 -10.16 -39.16
N PRO A 612 35.38 -10.23 -39.50
CA PRO A 612 35.89 -9.54 -40.67
C PRO A 612 35.25 -10.19 -41.91
N LEU A 613 34.66 -9.33 -42.75
CA LEU A 613 34.34 -9.65 -44.14
C LEU A 613 35.60 -10.25 -44.79
N LYS A 614 35.57 -11.55 -45.07
CA LYS A 614 36.52 -12.16 -46.01
C LYS A 614 36.00 -11.92 -47.43
N LYS A 615 36.91 -11.43 -48.25
CA LYS A 615 36.80 -11.19 -49.69
C LYS A 615 36.43 -12.45 -50.45
#